data_AF-A0A366KXJ8-F1
#
_entry.id   AF-A0A366KXJ8-F1
#
_cell.length_a   1.000
_cell.length_b   1.000
_cell.length_c   1.000
_cell.angle_alpha   90.00
_cell.angle_beta   90.00
_cell.angle_gamma   90.00
#
_symmetry.space_group_name_H-M   'P 1'
#
loop_
_entity.id
_entity.type
_entity.pdbx_description
1 polymer ?
#
loop_
_entity_poly.entity_id
_entity_poly.type
_entity_poly.pdbx_seq_one_letter_code
_entity_poly.pdbx_strand_id
1 'polypeptide(L)'
;MPEDYRKVVLAAYENKKLDGSLSPNLSAPTPGDLREECLIVYRERQHNPNDLEILRQFFGPKDQEKGYFYVIENSRAQKFKQMPKILKGKVTNPGIKFIELLAWLIDFQPRTSISYYNSFDKQFDKEKREITNIIDVKINETQNGTVDLNREGEKNHENEVMSIDQGANEHGDLVEIEKKESSGSTNIKVIEQSRNKEKIITENPPKTEYIPRFSTSSVTISCIILLFIGSSSFVAWENSPTTVRMPNSDEKCMYWDEDHYEPINCERTIANATIIPLNLKVLKKQQKITLPDTLTSYSLGKVWYKGFVKDHEFFTDSGTYPLDTQRVLKPLSSLILTKYTSNYRHLFTRLAWFLCAAFFVGLCGYGVSKLEKEVKSKDKLQENDIKEKLSASETNEVMNGAELKVVKV
;
A
#
# COMPACT_ATOMS: atom_id res chain seq x y z
N MET A 1 9.35 10.59 -1.56
CA MET A 1 8.32 11.60 -1.29
C MET A 1 9.01 12.85 -0.85
N PRO A 2 8.74 14.03 -1.44
CA PRO A 2 9.03 15.27 -0.73
C PRO A 2 8.53 15.07 0.70
N GLU A 3 9.38 15.33 1.69
CA GLU A 3 8.97 15.13 3.07
C GLU A 3 7.70 15.95 3.32
N ASP A 4 6.75 15.38 4.08
CA ASP A 4 5.48 16.04 4.36
C ASP A 4 5.76 17.44 4.91
N TYR A 5 5.29 18.46 4.19
CA TYR A 5 5.50 19.86 4.51
C TYR A 5 5.24 20.17 5.99
N ARG A 6 4.21 19.55 6.58
CA ARG A 6 3.88 19.72 8.01
C ARG A 6 5.03 19.30 8.91
N LYS A 7 5.63 18.15 8.62
CA LYS A 7 6.73 17.60 9.40
C LYS A 7 7.97 18.47 9.28
N VAL A 8 8.30 18.91 8.06
CA VAL A 8 9.50 19.71 7.80
C VAL A 8 9.43 21.06 8.51
N VAL A 9 8.29 21.76 8.45
CA VAL A 9 8.13 23.05 9.14
C VAL A 9 8.19 22.90 10.65
N LEU A 10 7.55 21.86 11.21
CA LEU A 10 7.60 21.59 12.65
C LEU A 10 9.01 21.24 13.11
N ALA A 11 9.75 20.44 12.32
CA ALA A 11 11.15 20.13 12.61
C ALA A 11 12.02 21.40 12.56
N ALA A 12 11.79 22.30 11.59
CA ALA A 12 12.49 23.57 11.52
C ALA A 12 12.22 24.46 12.74
N TYR A 13 10.97 24.49 13.24
CA TYR A 13 10.63 25.18 14.49
C TYR A 13 11.37 24.58 15.70
N GLU A 14 11.39 23.25 15.86
CA GLU A 14 12.09 22.59 16.97
C GLU A 14 13.61 22.84 16.90
N ASN A 15 14.20 22.79 15.71
CA ASN A 15 15.62 23.11 15.54
C ASN A 15 15.94 24.55 15.98
N LYS A 16 15.13 25.52 15.55
CA LYS A 16 15.27 26.93 15.95
C LYS A 16 15.03 27.15 17.45
N LYS A 17 14.26 26.26 18.08
CA LYS A 17 14.04 26.27 19.52
C LYS A 17 15.27 25.77 20.27
N LEU A 18 15.91 24.73 19.76
CA LEU A 18 17.11 24.13 20.35
C LEU A 18 18.35 25.02 20.18
N ASP A 19 18.50 25.68 19.04
CA ASP A 19 19.63 26.59 18.78
C ASP A 19 19.46 27.99 19.41
N GLY A 20 18.28 28.29 19.96
CA GLY A 20 17.98 29.56 20.61
C GLY A 20 17.72 30.72 19.65
N SER A 21 17.50 30.46 18.36
CA SER A 21 17.23 31.48 17.34
C SER A 21 15.77 31.89 17.22
N LEU A 22 14.84 31.22 17.93
CA LEU A 22 13.44 31.63 18.01
C LEU A 22 13.26 32.93 18.80
N SER A 23 12.31 33.75 18.34
CA SER A 23 11.77 34.86 19.13
C SER A 23 11.30 34.37 20.51
N PRO A 24 11.45 35.17 21.58
CA PRO A 24 10.91 34.86 22.90
C PRO A 24 9.43 34.48 22.87
N ASN A 25 8.63 35.14 22.01
CA ASN A 25 7.20 34.87 21.85
C ASN A 25 6.90 33.49 21.25
N LEU A 26 7.87 32.84 20.60
CA LEU A 26 7.71 31.53 19.95
C LEU A 26 8.32 30.37 20.73
N SER A 27 9.07 30.62 21.81
CA SER A 27 9.70 29.56 22.62
C SER A 27 8.68 28.67 23.38
N ALA A 28 7.68 29.31 23.98
CA ALA A 28 6.57 28.68 24.70
C ALA A 28 5.26 29.51 24.55
N PRO A 29 4.77 29.68 23.31
CA PRO A 29 3.76 30.69 22.99
C PRO A 29 2.43 30.46 23.71
N THR A 30 1.87 31.55 24.24
CA THR A 30 0.45 31.71 24.48
C THR A 30 -0.24 32.23 23.21
N PRO A 31 -1.58 32.18 23.13
CA PRO A 31 -2.32 32.83 22.05
C PRO A 31 -2.05 34.33 21.91
N GLY A 32 -1.70 35.02 23.00
CA GLY A 32 -1.32 36.43 22.99
C GLY A 32 0.05 36.64 22.34
N ASP A 33 1.03 35.84 22.74
CA ASP A 33 2.40 35.89 22.20
C ASP A 33 2.43 35.63 20.70
N LEU A 34 1.60 34.70 20.21
CA LEU A 34 1.48 34.44 18.77
C LEU A 34 0.91 35.62 18.00
N ARG A 35 -0.07 36.34 18.57
CA ARG A 35 -0.61 37.54 17.96
C ARG A 35 0.45 38.64 17.92
N GLU A 36 1.19 38.82 19.01
CA GLU A 36 2.27 39.80 19.09
C GLU A 36 3.37 39.49 18.07
N GLU A 37 3.77 38.23 17.96
CA GLU A 37 4.74 37.79 16.97
C GLU A 37 4.25 38.04 15.53
N CYS A 38 2.95 37.80 15.26
CA CYS A 38 2.39 38.15 13.96
C CYS A 38 2.51 39.65 13.68
N LEU A 39 2.29 40.52 14.67
CA LEU A 39 2.44 41.96 14.51
C LEU A 39 3.90 42.37 14.25
N ILE A 40 4.84 41.76 14.96
CA ILE A 40 6.29 41.98 14.79
C ILE A 40 6.70 41.60 13.37
N VAL A 41 6.46 40.33 12.98
CA VAL A 41 6.83 39.81 11.66
C VAL A 41 6.14 40.59 10.54
N TYR A 42 4.89 41.00 10.73
CA TYR A 42 4.16 41.81 9.75
C TYR A 42 4.79 43.19 9.56
N ARG A 43 5.21 43.87 10.63
CA ARG A 43 5.89 45.19 10.51
C ARG A 43 7.24 45.05 9.81
N GLU A 44 8.00 44.01 10.12
CA GLU A 44 9.31 43.77 9.52
C GLU A 44 9.23 43.43 8.02
N ARG A 45 8.13 42.76 7.58
CA ARG A 45 8.00 42.19 6.23
C ARG A 45 6.82 42.73 5.44
N GLN A 46 6.33 43.92 5.77
CA GLN A 46 5.03 44.51 5.39
C GLN A 46 4.67 44.47 3.88
N HIS A 47 5.62 44.21 2.99
CA HIS A 47 5.46 44.27 1.53
C HIS A 47 5.79 42.97 0.79
N ASN A 48 5.89 41.81 1.45
CA ASN A 48 6.10 40.56 0.73
C ASN A 48 4.77 40.04 0.12
N PRO A 49 4.58 40.08 -1.22
CA PRO A 49 3.33 39.66 -1.85
C PRO A 49 3.03 38.18 -1.61
N ASN A 50 4.05 37.36 -1.39
CA ASN A 50 3.90 35.93 -1.14
C ASN A 50 3.30 35.62 0.23
N ASP A 51 3.35 36.57 1.17
CA ASP A 51 2.80 36.39 2.51
C ASP A 51 1.30 36.71 2.57
N LEU A 52 0.78 37.44 1.58
CA LEU A 52 -0.63 37.88 1.53
C LEU A 52 -1.61 36.70 1.51
N GLU A 53 -1.24 35.60 0.83
CA GLU A 53 -2.07 34.40 0.78
C GLU A 53 -2.22 33.75 2.15
N ILE A 54 -1.10 33.62 2.88
CA ILE A 54 -1.04 33.03 4.23
C ILE A 54 -1.87 33.88 5.19
N LEU A 55 -1.69 35.21 5.14
CA LEU A 55 -2.45 36.16 5.95
C LEU A 55 -3.95 36.08 5.63
N ARG A 56 -4.31 36.03 4.34
CA ARG A 56 -5.72 35.91 3.92
C ARG A 56 -6.36 34.64 4.43
N GLN A 57 -5.66 33.51 4.31
CA GLN A 57 -6.19 32.20 4.69
C GLN A 57 -6.36 32.06 6.20
N PHE A 58 -5.48 32.67 7.00
CA PHE A 58 -5.55 32.59 8.46
C PHE A 58 -6.43 33.67 9.08
N PHE A 59 -6.28 34.92 8.64
CA PHE A 59 -6.96 36.07 9.23
C PHE A 59 -8.28 36.42 8.56
N GLY A 60 -8.45 36.09 7.28
CA GLY A 60 -9.60 36.50 6.46
C GLY A 60 -9.23 37.65 5.52
N PRO A 61 -10.22 38.32 4.89
CA PRO A 61 -9.95 39.49 4.06
C PRO A 61 -9.29 40.61 4.86
N LYS A 62 -8.38 41.37 4.20
CA LYS A 62 -7.78 42.58 4.79
C LYS A 62 -8.82 43.68 4.94
N ASP A 63 -8.60 44.55 5.92
CA ASP A 63 -9.32 45.83 6.00
C ASP A 63 -8.95 46.71 4.79
N GLN A 64 -9.93 47.43 4.24
CA GLN A 64 -9.74 48.22 3.01
C GLN A 64 -8.80 49.41 3.23
N GLU A 65 -8.85 50.04 4.40
CA GLU A 65 -8.06 51.23 4.73
C GLU A 65 -6.82 50.87 5.53
N LYS A 66 -6.97 50.02 6.56
CA LYS A 66 -5.93 49.72 7.55
C LYS A 66 -5.16 48.43 7.27
N GLY A 67 -5.57 47.66 6.26
CA GLY A 67 -4.87 46.44 5.83
C GLY A 67 -4.85 45.33 6.89
N TYR A 68 -3.85 44.43 6.81
CA TYR A 68 -3.74 43.29 7.72
C TYR A 68 -3.26 43.67 9.12
N PHE A 69 -2.56 44.80 9.29
CA PHE A 69 -2.12 45.26 10.61
C PHE A 69 -3.30 45.32 11.59
N TYR A 70 -4.36 46.02 11.19
CA TYR A 70 -5.57 46.17 11.99
C TYR A 70 -6.28 44.83 12.22
N VAL A 71 -6.32 43.95 11.21
CA VAL A 71 -6.96 42.63 11.34
C VAL A 71 -6.20 41.74 12.34
N ILE A 72 -4.86 41.77 12.32
CA ILE A 72 -4.02 41.00 13.25
C ILE A 72 -4.17 41.56 14.67
N GLU A 73 -4.07 42.89 14.84
CA GLU A 73 -4.18 43.56 16.13
C GLU A 73 -5.51 43.25 16.84
N ASN A 74 -6.61 43.27 16.08
CA ASN A 74 -7.96 43.01 16.59
C ASN A 74 -8.36 41.53 16.60
N SER A 75 -7.44 40.62 16.25
CA SER A 75 -7.72 39.18 16.28
C SER A 75 -7.83 38.66 17.72
N ARG A 76 -8.94 37.99 18.02
CA ARG A 76 -9.18 37.36 19.34
C ARG A 76 -8.22 36.19 19.57
N ALA A 77 -7.81 36.01 20.83
CA ALA A 77 -6.95 34.90 21.28
C ALA A 77 -7.46 33.50 20.84
N GLN A 78 -8.79 33.32 20.72
CA GLN A 78 -9.38 32.06 20.26
C GLN A 78 -8.85 31.61 18.88
N LYS A 79 -8.52 32.55 17.98
CA LYS A 79 -7.98 32.26 16.65
C LYS A 79 -6.66 31.49 16.70
N PHE A 80 -5.86 31.71 17.74
CA PHE A 80 -4.56 31.09 17.95
C PHE A 80 -4.58 29.90 18.92
N LYS A 81 -5.72 29.59 19.56
CA LYS A 81 -5.84 28.60 20.66
C LYS A 81 -5.30 27.21 20.32
N GLN A 82 -5.33 26.81 19.04
CA GLN A 82 -4.82 25.51 18.60
C GLN A 82 -3.29 25.49 18.46
N MET A 83 -2.67 26.61 18.08
CA MET A 83 -1.25 26.67 17.73
C MET A 83 -0.34 26.21 18.88
N PRO A 84 -0.50 26.63 20.15
CA PRO A 84 0.31 26.11 21.25
C PRO A 84 0.20 24.60 21.46
N LYS A 85 -0.94 23.98 21.09
CA LYS A 85 -1.11 22.52 21.15
C LYS A 85 -0.38 21.83 20.01
N ILE A 86 -0.42 22.41 18.82
CA ILE A 86 0.30 21.93 17.63
C ILE A 86 1.80 21.94 17.90
N LEU A 87 2.34 23.06 18.39
CA LEU A 87 3.77 23.22 18.72
C LEU A 87 4.25 22.34 19.89
N LYS A 88 3.33 21.78 20.68
CA LYS A 88 3.63 20.80 21.74
C LYS A 88 3.45 19.35 21.29
N GLY A 89 3.20 19.11 20.00
CA GLY A 89 2.96 17.78 19.45
C GLY A 89 1.65 17.12 19.88
N LYS A 90 0.69 17.88 20.44
CA LYS A 90 -0.60 17.33 20.92
C LYS A 90 -1.67 17.20 19.83
N VAL A 91 -1.34 17.55 18.60
CA VAL A 91 -2.24 17.49 17.44
C VAL A 91 -1.57 16.66 16.37
N THR A 92 -2.15 15.51 16.04
CA THR A 92 -1.58 14.55 15.09
C THR A 92 -1.60 15.04 13.65
N ASN A 93 -2.66 15.75 13.24
CA ASN A 93 -2.78 16.30 11.89
C ASN A 93 -3.21 17.78 11.94
N PRO A 94 -2.26 18.70 12.12
CA PRO A 94 -2.56 20.13 12.15
C PRO A 94 -3.04 20.63 10.79
N GLY A 95 -4.03 21.53 10.82
CA GLY A 95 -4.54 22.18 9.61
C GLY A 95 -3.45 22.99 8.90
N ILE A 96 -3.44 22.95 7.57
CA ILE A 96 -2.34 23.50 6.76
C ILE A 96 -2.10 24.99 7.02
N LYS A 97 -3.17 25.78 7.20
CA LYS A 97 -3.11 27.21 7.54
C LYS A 97 -2.32 27.52 8.81
N PHE A 98 -2.29 26.61 9.79
CA PHE A 98 -1.46 26.79 11.00
C PHE A 98 0.01 26.53 10.70
N ILE A 99 0.30 25.55 9.86
CA ILE A 99 1.67 25.22 9.46
C ILE A 99 2.25 26.30 8.55
N GLU A 100 1.46 26.84 7.60
CA GLU A 100 1.89 27.95 6.75
C GLU A 100 2.05 29.25 7.54
N LEU A 101 1.17 29.51 8.52
CA LEU A 101 1.39 30.60 9.46
C LEU A 101 2.69 30.41 10.25
N LEU A 102 2.96 29.20 10.75
CA LEU A 102 4.20 28.91 11.47
C LEU A 102 5.42 29.12 10.58
N ALA A 103 5.38 28.61 9.34
CA ALA A 103 6.44 28.79 8.35
C ALA A 103 6.72 30.27 8.09
N TRP A 104 5.67 31.10 7.99
CA TRP A 104 5.80 32.54 7.91
C TRP A 104 6.47 33.14 9.15
N LEU A 105 6.02 32.79 10.36
CA LEU A 105 6.58 33.30 11.62
C LEU A 105 8.07 32.97 11.77
N ILE A 106 8.49 31.73 11.49
CA ILE A 106 9.88 31.29 11.65
C ILE A 106 10.77 31.58 10.43
N ASP A 107 10.24 32.24 9.40
CA ASP A 107 10.88 32.48 8.10
C ASP A 107 11.37 31.21 7.39
N PHE A 108 10.56 30.16 7.42
CA PHE A 108 10.83 28.93 6.67
C PHE A 108 10.58 29.13 5.18
N GLN A 109 11.51 28.71 4.33
CA GLN A 109 11.37 28.77 2.88
C GLN A 109 11.34 27.39 2.25
N PRO A 110 10.44 27.17 1.28
CA PRO A 110 9.31 28.02 0.89
C PRO A 110 8.13 27.99 1.87
N ARG A 111 7.43 29.13 2.03
CA ARG A 111 6.41 29.37 3.09
C ARG A 111 5.04 28.74 2.88
N THR A 112 4.65 28.50 1.64
CA THR A 112 3.38 27.81 1.33
C THR A 112 3.66 26.38 0.93
N SER A 113 2.76 25.49 1.30
CA SER A 113 2.84 24.07 0.93
C SER A 113 2.85 23.89 -0.59
N ILE A 114 2.06 24.68 -1.32
CA ILE A 114 2.06 24.70 -2.78
C ILE A 114 3.45 25.08 -3.31
N SER A 115 4.05 26.16 -2.82
CA SER A 115 5.40 26.58 -3.23
C SER A 115 6.46 25.56 -2.85
N TYR A 116 6.31 24.89 -1.71
CA TYR A 116 7.15 23.79 -1.28
C TYR A 116 7.13 22.65 -2.28
N TYR A 117 5.97 22.08 -2.58
CA TYR A 117 5.90 20.97 -3.53
C TYR A 117 6.33 21.40 -4.95
N ASN A 118 5.96 22.61 -5.38
CA ASN A 118 6.36 23.15 -6.68
C ASN A 118 7.88 23.42 -6.79
N SER A 119 8.58 23.66 -5.68
CA SER A 119 10.03 23.88 -5.69
C SER A 119 10.79 22.65 -6.16
N PHE A 120 10.25 21.45 -5.91
CA PHE A 120 10.82 20.19 -6.39
C PHE A 120 10.60 20.00 -7.90
N ASP A 121 9.46 20.44 -8.44
CA ASP A 121 9.19 20.40 -9.88
C ASP A 121 10.07 21.42 -10.64
N LYS A 122 10.28 22.61 -10.10
CA LYS A 122 11.18 23.62 -10.71
C LYS A 122 12.64 23.20 -10.69
N GLN A 123 13.10 22.53 -9.63
CA GLN A 123 14.44 21.95 -9.60
C GLN A 123 14.62 20.92 -10.72
N PHE A 124 13.60 20.11 -10.99
CA PHE A 124 13.62 19.15 -12.08
C PHE A 124 13.73 19.82 -13.46
N ASP A 125 12.98 20.88 -13.70
CA ASP A 125 13.08 21.64 -14.97
C ASP A 125 14.45 22.32 -15.13
N LYS A 126 15.04 22.79 -14.02
CA LYS A 126 16.38 23.38 -14.02
C LYS A 126 17.46 22.33 -14.29
N GLU A 127 17.42 21.19 -13.62
CA GLU A 127 18.34 20.07 -13.86
C GLU A 127 18.19 19.56 -15.31
N LYS A 128 16.96 19.48 -15.82
CA LYS A 128 16.69 19.10 -17.21
C LYS A 128 17.35 20.08 -18.18
N ARG A 129 17.19 21.39 -17.99
CA ARG A 129 17.81 22.41 -18.84
C ARG A 129 19.34 22.41 -18.74
N GLU A 130 19.90 22.24 -17.55
CA GLU A 130 21.35 22.14 -17.36
C GLU A 130 21.93 20.90 -18.08
N ILE A 131 21.23 19.76 -18.01
CA ILE A 131 21.62 18.55 -18.74
C ILE A 131 21.49 18.74 -20.25
N THR A 132 20.39 19.33 -20.74
CA THR A 132 20.21 19.64 -22.17
C THR A 132 21.34 20.53 -22.67
N ASN A 133 21.67 21.59 -21.93
CA ASN A 133 22.78 22.47 -22.29
C ASN A 133 24.14 21.74 -22.31
N ILE A 134 24.40 20.82 -21.38
CA ILE A 134 25.65 20.01 -21.39
C ILE A 134 25.69 19.06 -22.59
N ILE A 135 24.56 18.46 -22.95
CA ILE A 135 24.46 17.58 -24.12
C ILE A 135 24.70 18.38 -25.40
N ASP A 136 24.07 19.54 -25.54
CA ASP A 136 24.23 20.41 -26.71
C ASP A 136 25.66 20.92 -26.85
N VAL A 137 26.33 21.26 -25.74
CA VAL A 137 27.76 21.64 -25.75
C VAL A 137 28.66 20.48 -26.19
N LYS A 138 28.43 19.25 -25.69
CA LYS A 138 29.23 18.07 -26.10
C LYS A 138 29.01 17.67 -27.55
N ILE A 139 27.79 17.83 -28.07
CA ILE A 139 27.48 17.53 -29.48
C ILE A 139 28.19 18.53 -30.39
N ASN A 140 28.21 19.82 -30.02
CA ASN A 140 28.88 20.86 -30.80
C ASN A 140 30.42 20.75 -30.77
N GLU A 141 31.01 20.24 -29.70
CA GLU A 141 32.46 19.94 -29.64
C GLU A 141 32.85 18.73 -30.51
N THR A 142 31.93 17.78 -30.70
CA THR A 142 32.20 16.55 -31.48
C THR A 142 31.95 16.73 -32.98
N GLN A 143 31.17 17.75 -33.39
CA GLN A 143 30.83 18.00 -34.81
C GLN A 143 31.83 18.88 -35.59
N ASN A 144 32.89 19.39 -34.98
CA ASN A 144 33.98 20.07 -35.71
C ASN A 144 35.00 19.11 -36.37
N GLY A 145 34.62 17.85 -36.56
CA GLY A 145 35.41 16.84 -37.26
C GLY A 145 34.59 16.03 -38.28
N THR A 146 34.51 16.56 -39.51
CA THR A 146 34.42 15.80 -40.78
C THR A 146 33.03 15.41 -41.34
N VAL A 147 32.66 16.11 -42.42
CA VAL A 147 32.03 15.68 -43.70
C VAL A 147 30.52 15.33 -43.74
N ASP A 148 29.77 16.34 -44.16
CA ASP A 148 28.79 16.42 -45.26
C ASP A 148 28.33 15.13 -45.98
N LEU A 149 27.03 14.78 -45.84
CA LEU A 149 26.17 14.28 -46.93
C LEU A 149 24.69 14.57 -46.60
N ASN A 150 24.06 15.39 -47.44
CA ASN A 150 22.64 15.74 -47.49
C ASN A 150 21.70 14.52 -47.68
N ARG A 151 20.48 14.56 -47.10
CA ARG A 151 19.22 14.80 -47.87
C ARG A 151 17.94 14.91 -47.01
N GLU A 152 17.29 16.08 -47.19
CA GLU A 152 15.88 16.53 -47.09
C GLU A 152 14.74 15.60 -46.63
N GLY A 153 13.84 16.17 -45.80
CA GLY A 153 12.40 15.90 -45.84
C GLY A 153 11.60 16.25 -44.57
N GLU A 154 11.08 17.49 -44.50
CA GLU A 154 9.77 17.97 -43.97
C GLU A 154 8.91 17.04 -43.05
N LYS A 155 8.17 17.45 -42.01
CA LYS A 155 7.44 18.69 -41.69
C LYS A 155 6.85 18.57 -40.26
N ASN A 156 6.74 19.72 -39.60
CA ASN A 156 5.76 20.19 -38.59
C ASN A 156 4.70 19.23 -38.02
N HIS A 157 4.49 19.27 -36.69
CA HIS A 157 3.14 19.35 -36.14
C HIS A 157 3.09 20.20 -34.87
N GLU A 158 2.11 21.10 -34.87
CA GLU A 158 1.75 22.07 -33.85
C GLU A 158 1.15 21.42 -32.61
N ASN A 159 1.31 22.17 -31.51
CA ASN A 159 0.37 22.42 -30.41
C ASN A 159 -0.97 21.68 -30.47
N GLU A 160 -1.26 20.92 -29.40
CA GLU A 160 -2.65 20.66 -29.03
C GLU A 160 -2.85 20.96 -27.53
N VAL A 161 -3.56 22.05 -27.31
CA VAL A 161 -4.19 22.47 -26.07
C VAL A 161 -5.44 21.61 -25.90
N MET A 162 -5.60 20.95 -24.75
CA MET A 162 -6.88 20.36 -24.38
C MET A 162 -7.42 21.03 -23.12
N SER A 163 -8.23 22.04 -23.38
CA SER A 163 -9.25 22.61 -22.50
C SER A 163 -10.41 21.61 -22.33
N ILE A 164 -10.83 21.34 -21.09
CA ILE A 164 -12.24 21.07 -20.80
C ILE A 164 -12.68 21.93 -19.62
N ASP A 165 -13.82 22.52 -19.87
CA ASP A 165 -14.51 23.65 -19.29
C ASP A 165 -15.16 23.38 -17.93
N GLN A 166 -15.34 24.46 -17.18
CA GLN A 166 -16.17 24.55 -15.99
C GLN A 166 -17.61 24.84 -16.42
N GLY A 167 -18.56 24.01 -16.00
CA GLY A 167 -19.98 24.31 -16.02
C GLY A 167 -20.59 24.07 -14.66
N ALA A 168 -20.58 25.11 -13.83
CA ALA A 168 -21.36 25.21 -12.61
C ALA A 168 -22.83 25.55 -12.93
N ASN A 169 -23.68 25.41 -11.89
CA ASN A 169 -24.90 26.15 -11.53
C ASN A 169 -26.02 25.14 -11.16
N GLU A 170 -26.32 24.93 -9.86
CA GLU A 170 -27.19 25.76 -8.98
C GLU A 170 -28.69 25.54 -9.30
N HIS A 171 -29.65 25.45 -8.37
CA HIS A 171 -29.73 25.55 -6.90
C HIS A 171 -31.17 25.16 -6.47
N GLY A 172 -31.35 24.84 -5.19
CA GLY A 172 -32.61 24.98 -4.44
C GLY A 172 -33.48 23.72 -4.29
N ASP A 173 -34.05 23.38 -3.13
CA ASP A 173 -33.96 23.94 -1.77
C ASP A 173 -34.68 22.97 -0.80
N LEU A 174 -34.23 22.93 0.48
CA LEU A 174 -34.95 22.74 1.78
C LEU A 174 -36.14 21.73 1.89
N VAL A 175 -36.34 20.82 2.87
CA VAL A 175 -36.23 20.78 4.36
C VAL A 175 -36.73 19.36 4.80
N GLU A 176 -36.03 18.60 5.66
CA GLU A 176 -36.26 18.38 7.13
C GLU A 176 -37.65 17.73 7.46
N ILE A 177 -37.85 16.64 8.22
CA ILE A 177 -37.57 16.37 9.65
C ILE A 177 -37.84 14.85 9.97
N GLU A 178 -36.99 14.28 10.86
CA GLU A 178 -37.16 13.27 11.95
C GLU A 178 -38.47 12.39 12.10
N LYS A 179 -38.57 11.23 12.78
CA LYS A 179 -37.80 10.47 13.80
C LYS A 179 -38.44 9.07 14.04
N LYS A 180 -37.58 8.07 14.32
CA LYS A 180 -37.56 6.99 15.35
C LYS A 180 -38.80 6.25 15.92
N GLU A 181 -38.63 4.92 15.97
CA GLU A 181 -38.74 3.92 17.08
C GLU A 181 -40.01 3.72 17.96
N SER A 182 -40.06 2.49 18.52
CA SER A 182 -40.74 2.01 19.76
C SER A 182 -42.01 1.17 19.53
N SER A 183 -42.03 -0.15 19.78
CA SER A 183 -42.00 -0.94 21.03
C SER A 183 -43.40 -1.21 21.62
N GLY A 184 -43.66 -2.48 21.98
CA GLY A 184 -44.48 -2.84 23.15
C GLY A 184 -45.77 -3.65 22.93
N SER A 185 -45.71 -4.95 23.28
CA SER A 185 -46.65 -5.80 24.06
C SER A 185 -48.18 -5.51 23.96
N THR A 186 -49.09 -6.50 23.90
CA THR A 186 -49.48 -7.36 25.03
C THR A 186 -50.49 -8.44 24.59
N ASN A 187 -50.51 -9.57 25.33
CA ASN A 187 -51.37 -10.76 25.29
C ASN A 187 -52.89 -10.56 25.08
N ILE A 188 -53.59 -11.62 24.62
CA ILE A 188 -54.81 -12.21 25.24
C ILE A 188 -55.10 -13.60 24.64
N LYS A 189 -55.27 -14.60 25.53
CA LYS A 189 -55.84 -15.95 25.30
C LYS A 189 -57.32 -15.85 24.92
N VAL A 190 -57.87 -16.84 24.20
CA VAL A 190 -59.18 -17.47 24.53
C VAL A 190 -59.50 -18.65 23.58
N ILE A 191 -59.69 -19.82 24.22
CA ILE A 191 -60.70 -20.89 24.03
C ILE A 191 -60.75 -21.64 22.67
N GLU A 192 -60.42 -22.93 22.53
CA GLU A 192 -60.94 -24.22 23.08
C GLU A 192 -61.90 -24.95 22.10
N GLN A 193 -61.44 -26.13 21.65
CA GLN A 193 -62.16 -27.41 21.40
C GLN A 193 -63.44 -27.39 20.54
N SER A 194 -63.57 -28.14 19.45
CA SER A 194 -63.49 -29.61 19.26
C SER A 194 -64.27 -29.89 17.95
N ARG A 195 -64.28 -31.03 17.24
CA ARG A 195 -63.93 -32.42 17.49
C ARG A 195 -63.84 -33.14 16.13
N ASN A 196 -62.92 -34.12 16.06
CA ASN A 196 -62.88 -35.32 15.22
C ASN A 196 -62.87 -35.26 13.69
N LYS A 197 -61.72 -35.68 13.13
CA LYS A 197 -61.71 -36.86 12.24
C LYS A 197 -60.44 -37.69 12.45
N GLU A 198 -60.63 -38.98 12.28
CA GLU A 198 -59.85 -40.09 12.80
C GLU A 198 -58.63 -40.46 11.93
N LYS A 199 -57.52 -40.71 12.64
CA LYS A 199 -56.36 -41.60 12.41
C LYS A 199 -56.09 -42.16 11.00
N ILE A 200 -54.93 -41.79 10.44
CA ILE A 200 -54.13 -42.67 9.58
C ILE A 200 -52.68 -42.63 10.11
N ILE A 201 -52.15 -43.83 10.38
CA ILE A 201 -50.77 -44.08 10.80
C ILE A 201 -49.87 -43.89 9.58
N THR A 202 -48.83 -43.06 9.69
CA THR A 202 -47.71 -43.06 8.75
C THR A 202 -46.44 -43.15 9.57
N GLU A 203 -45.75 -44.27 9.41
CA GLU A 203 -44.42 -44.53 9.97
C GLU A 203 -43.46 -43.44 9.48
N ASN A 204 -42.82 -42.73 10.41
CA ASN A 204 -41.71 -41.85 10.07
C ASN A 204 -40.43 -42.71 9.95
N PRO A 205 -39.59 -42.52 8.92
CA PRO A 205 -38.31 -43.22 8.83
C PRO A 205 -37.39 -42.82 9.99
N PRO A 206 -36.42 -43.70 10.37
CA PRO A 206 -35.59 -43.49 11.54
C PRO A 206 -34.76 -42.21 11.39
N LYS A 207 -34.85 -41.31 12.37
CA LYS A 207 -33.96 -40.14 12.46
C LYS A 207 -32.55 -40.63 12.73
N THR A 208 -31.70 -40.55 11.72
CA THR A 208 -30.26 -40.61 11.90
C THR A 208 -29.81 -39.41 12.72
N GLU A 209 -29.15 -39.66 13.85
CA GLU A 209 -28.59 -38.62 14.71
C GLU A 209 -27.14 -38.37 14.28
N TYR A 210 -26.90 -37.20 13.70
CA TYR A 210 -25.61 -36.82 13.14
C TYR A 210 -24.79 -36.07 14.17
N ILE A 211 -23.57 -36.55 14.47
CA ILE A 211 -22.60 -35.85 15.33
C ILE A 211 -21.51 -35.28 14.42
N PRO A 212 -21.15 -33.98 14.55
CA PRO A 212 -20.08 -33.38 13.77
C PRO A 212 -18.76 -34.11 14.03
N ARG A 213 -18.03 -34.46 12.97
CA ARG A 213 -16.81 -35.29 13.04
C ARG A 213 -15.62 -34.57 13.70
N PHE A 214 -15.62 -33.24 13.68
CA PHE A 214 -14.55 -32.40 14.22
C PHE A 214 -15.14 -31.22 15.01
N SER A 215 -14.51 -30.85 16.13
CA SER A 215 -14.92 -29.68 16.92
C SER A 215 -14.70 -28.39 16.12
N THR A 216 -15.69 -27.49 16.13
CA THR A 216 -15.66 -26.21 15.40
C THR A 216 -14.46 -25.33 15.82
N SER A 217 -14.04 -25.42 17.08
CA SER A 217 -12.85 -24.73 17.58
C SER A 217 -11.54 -25.28 16.97
N SER A 218 -11.45 -26.59 16.73
CA SER A 218 -10.26 -27.19 16.12
C SER A 218 -10.14 -26.87 14.62
N VAL A 219 -11.27 -26.81 13.91
CA VAL A 219 -11.29 -26.44 12.47
C VAL A 219 -10.90 -24.97 12.29
N THR A 220 -11.41 -24.08 13.13
CA THR A 220 -11.06 -22.64 13.07
C THR A 220 -9.58 -22.38 13.34
N ILE A 221 -9.01 -23.03 14.36
CA ILE A 221 -7.57 -22.93 14.67
C ILE A 221 -6.72 -23.44 13.49
N SER A 222 -7.10 -24.57 12.88
CA SER A 222 -6.39 -25.12 11.70
C SER A 222 -6.43 -24.18 10.50
N CYS A 223 -7.59 -23.59 10.20
CA CYS A 223 -7.73 -22.58 9.14
C CYS A 223 -6.83 -21.35 9.37
N ILE A 224 -6.76 -20.86 10.60
CA ILE A 224 -5.90 -19.72 10.96
C ILE A 224 -4.43 -20.08 10.72
N ILE A 225 -4.00 -21.26 11.17
CA ILE A 225 -2.62 -21.74 10.98
C ILE A 225 -2.27 -21.85 9.49
N LEU A 226 -3.15 -22.40 8.66
CA LEU A 226 -2.94 -22.52 7.21
C LEU A 226 -2.82 -21.15 6.52
N LEU A 227 -3.60 -20.15 6.94
CA LEU A 227 -3.48 -18.79 6.41
C LEU A 227 -2.14 -18.15 6.77
N PHE A 228 -1.66 -18.33 8.00
CA PHE A 228 -0.35 -17.82 8.42
C PHE A 228 0.81 -18.51 7.69
N ILE A 229 0.76 -19.83 7.52
CA ILE A 229 1.80 -20.60 6.82
C ILE A 229 1.81 -20.26 5.33
N GLY A 230 0.64 -20.14 4.70
CA GLY A 230 0.51 -19.78 3.28
C GLY A 230 1.02 -18.37 3.00
N SER A 231 0.63 -17.39 3.82
CA SER A 231 1.08 -16.00 3.70
C SER A 231 2.60 -15.88 3.90
N SER A 232 3.15 -16.54 4.92
CA SER A 232 4.58 -16.50 5.21
C SER A 232 5.41 -17.17 4.12
N SER A 233 4.95 -18.33 3.62
CA SER A 233 5.62 -19.05 2.53
C SER A 233 5.58 -18.26 1.21
N PHE A 234 4.47 -17.61 0.89
CA PHE A 234 4.35 -16.79 -0.32
C PHE A 234 5.26 -15.57 -0.28
N VAL A 235 5.30 -14.85 0.86
CA VAL A 235 6.21 -13.72 1.05
C VAL A 235 7.67 -14.15 0.97
N ALA A 236 8.02 -15.32 1.53
CA ALA A 236 9.36 -15.87 1.42
C ALA A 236 9.73 -16.24 -0.02
N TRP A 237 8.79 -16.78 -0.79
CA TRP A 237 8.99 -17.13 -2.20
C TRP A 237 9.14 -15.89 -3.09
N GLU A 238 8.29 -14.89 -2.93
CA GLU A 238 8.33 -13.63 -3.68
C GLU A 238 9.58 -12.79 -3.38
N ASN A 239 10.07 -12.84 -2.13
CA ASN A 239 11.31 -12.20 -1.73
C ASN A 239 12.56 -13.07 -1.93
N SER A 240 12.43 -14.27 -2.49
CA SER A 240 13.57 -15.16 -2.67
C SER A 240 14.56 -14.47 -3.62
N PRO A 241 15.81 -14.21 -3.19
CA PRO A 241 16.78 -13.55 -4.05
C PRO A 241 17.01 -14.40 -5.30
N THR A 242 16.99 -13.77 -6.47
CA THR A 242 17.47 -14.37 -7.72
C THR A 242 18.92 -14.79 -7.49
N THR A 243 19.17 -16.10 -7.50
CA THR A 243 20.51 -16.65 -7.25
C THR A 243 21.37 -16.39 -8.49
N VAL A 244 22.23 -15.37 -8.42
CA VAL A 244 23.18 -15.05 -9.49
C VAL A 244 24.11 -16.23 -9.75
N ARG A 245 24.16 -16.72 -11.00
CA ARG A 245 25.05 -17.82 -11.41
C ARG A 245 26.51 -17.40 -11.29
N MET A 246 27.33 -18.26 -10.67
CA MET A 246 28.77 -18.04 -10.60
C MET A 246 29.46 -18.49 -11.91
N PRO A 247 30.51 -17.77 -12.36
CA PRO A 247 31.24 -18.12 -13.57
C PRO A 247 32.02 -19.42 -13.39
N ASN A 248 32.07 -20.23 -14.45
CA ASN A 248 32.98 -21.35 -14.59
C ASN A 248 34.41 -20.85 -14.88
N SER A 249 35.40 -21.74 -14.81
CA SER A 249 36.82 -21.40 -14.97
C SER A 249 37.18 -20.80 -16.34
N ASP A 250 36.42 -21.13 -17.38
CA ASP A 250 36.60 -20.68 -18.76
C ASP A 250 35.76 -19.43 -19.12
N GLU A 251 34.84 -19.03 -18.25
CA GLU A 251 33.95 -17.88 -18.46
C GLU A 251 34.58 -16.59 -17.91
N LYS A 252 35.18 -15.79 -18.80
CA LYS A 252 35.88 -14.55 -18.45
C LYS A 252 35.13 -13.28 -18.85
N CYS A 253 33.93 -13.42 -19.40
CA CYS A 253 33.07 -12.31 -19.79
C CYS A 253 31.69 -12.43 -19.14
N MET A 254 30.89 -11.37 -19.22
CA MET A 254 29.52 -11.35 -18.76
C MET A 254 28.67 -10.48 -19.69
N TYR A 255 27.36 -10.74 -19.73
CA TYR A 255 26.40 -9.95 -20.51
C TYR A 255 25.15 -9.67 -19.68
N TRP A 256 24.42 -8.62 -20.04
CA TRP A 256 23.17 -8.27 -19.37
C TRP A 256 22.01 -9.11 -19.91
N ASP A 257 21.42 -9.94 -19.05
CA ASP A 257 20.28 -10.79 -19.33
C ASP A 257 19.06 -10.25 -18.59
N GLU A 258 18.22 -9.50 -19.31
CA GLU A 258 16.97 -8.85 -18.85
C GLU A 258 17.06 -8.00 -17.57
N ASP A 259 17.32 -8.63 -16.41
CA ASP A 259 17.39 -8.04 -15.09
C ASP A 259 18.73 -8.22 -14.35
N HIS A 260 19.68 -9.03 -14.82
CA HIS A 260 20.98 -9.18 -14.15
C HIS A 260 22.10 -9.54 -15.13
N TYR A 261 23.34 -9.64 -14.63
CA TYR A 261 24.46 -10.11 -15.45
C TYR A 261 24.60 -11.64 -15.37
N GLU A 262 24.80 -12.28 -16.51
CA GLU A 262 25.17 -13.69 -16.60
C GLU A 262 26.60 -13.87 -17.11
N PRO A 263 27.38 -14.82 -16.57
CA PRO A 263 28.71 -15.11 -17.07
C PRO A 263 28.65 -15.89 -18.38
N ILE A 264 29.63 -15.63 -19.26
CA ILE A 264 29.73 -16.26 -20.57
C ILE A 264 31.19 -16.37 -21.02
N ASN A 265 31.45 -17.31 -21.94
CA ASN A 265 32.69 -17.35 -22.69
C ASN A 265 32.78 -16.14 -23.65
N CYS A 266 33.90 -15.43 -23.65
CA CYS A 266 34.13 -14.22 -24.44
C CYS A 266 34.03 -14.43 -25.96
N GLU A 267 34.16 -15.67 -26.45
CA GLU A 267 34.08 -16.00 -27.88
C GLU A 267 32.64 -16.19 -28.37
N ARG A 268 31.68 -16.30 -27.46
CA ARG A 268 30.26 -16.40 -27.81
C ARG A 268 29.75 -15.03 -28.22
N THR A 269 28.79 -15.01 -29.14
CA THR A 269 28.06 -13.79 -29.52
C THR A 269 26.58 -13.99 -29.23
N ILE A 270 25.95 -13.01 -28.59
CA ILE A 270 24.51 -12.98 -28.33
C ILE A 270 23.91 -11.82 -29.15
N ALA A 271 22.78 -12.07 -29.81
CA ALA A 271 22.08 -11.03 -30.55
C ALA A 271 21.61 -9.92 -29.59
N ASN A 272 21.92 -8.66 -29.92
CA ASN A 272 21.53 -7.46 -29.16
C ASN A 272 22.04 -7.38 -27.70
N ALA A 273 23.07 -8.14 -27.32
CA ALA A 273 23.68 -8.03 -26.00
C ALA A 273 25.14 -7.55 -26.09
N THR A 274 25.50 -6.63 -25.20
CA THR A 274 26.90 -6.17 -25.07
C THR A 274 27.65 -7.10 -24.13
N ILE A 275 28.72 -7.71 -24.63
CA ILE A 275 29.59 -8.57 -23.83
C ILE A 275 30.72 -7.71 -23.27
N ILE A 276 30.89 -7.77 -21.95
CA ILE A 276 31.92 -7.02 -21.23
C ILE A 276 32.81 -7.97 -20.41
N PRO A 277 34.04 -7.56 -20.06
CA PRO A 277 34.90 -8.35 -19.20
C PRO A 277 34.24 -8.66 -17.85
N LEU A 278 34.42 -9.88 -17.36
CA LEU A 278 33.84 -10.34 -16.12
C LEU A 278 34.30 -9.48 -14.94
N ASN A 279 33.34 -8.92 -14.21
CA ASN A 279 33.57 -8.25 -12.94
C ASN A 279 32.67 -8.87 -11.86
N LEU A 280 33.27 -9.66 -10.98
CA LEU A 280 32.55 -10.39 -9.93
C LEU A 280 31.76 -9.49 -8.97
N LYS A 281 32.19 -8.24 -8.76
CA LYS A 281 31.46 -7.30 -7.90
C LYS A 281 30.18 -6.85 -8.58
N VAL A 282 30.28 -6.43 -9.83
CA VAL A 282 29.14 -5.99 -10.65
C VAL A 282 28.19 -7.16 -10.88
N LEU A 283 28.70 -8.34 -11.23
CA LEU A 283 27.91 -9.57 -11.41
C LEU A 283 27.00 -9.84 -10.21
N LYS A 284 27.53 -9.77 -9.00
CA LYS A 284 26.78 -10.11 -7.77
C LYS A 284 25.82 -9.02 -7.32
N LYS A 285 26.16 -7.76 -7.56
CA LYS A 285 25.46 -6.62 -6.95
C LYS A 285 24.54 -5.87 -7.90
N GLN A 286 24.83 -5.88 -9.20
CA GLN A 286 24.09 -5.12 -10.20
C GLN A 286 22.93 -5.95 -10.73
N GLN A 287 21.72 -5.62 -10.27
CA GLN A 287 20.47 -6.22 -10.72
C GLN A 287 19.44 -5.12 -10.94
N LYS A 288 18.49 -5.35 -11.84
CA LYS A 288 17.32 -4.50 -12.07
C LYS A 288 16.23 -4.93 -11.11
N ILE A 289 15.59 -3.94 -10.52
CA ILE A 289 14.48 -4.12 -9.60
C ILE A 289 13.22 -4.23 -10.46
N THR A 290 12.70 -5.46 -10.59
CA THR A 290 11.54 -5.79 -11.42
C THR A 290 10.22 -5.27 -10.83
N LEU A 291 10.17 -5.09 -9.51
CA LEU A 291 9.02 -4.58 -8.76
C LEU A 291 9.32 -3.20 -8.15
N PRO A 292 9.30 -2.11 -8.94
CA PRO A 292 9.58 -0.77 -8.44
C PRO A 292 8.58 -0.30 -7.36
N ASP A 293 7.36 -0.83 -7.36
CA ASP A 293 6.32 -0.52 -6.36
C ASP A 293 6.69 -0.97 -4.94
N THR A 294 7.70 -1.84 -4.76
CA THR A 294 8.21 -2.27 -3.45
C THR A 294 9.20 -1.27 -2.84
N LEU A 295 9.66 -0.29 -3.61
CA LEU A 295 10.64 0.69 -3.15
C LEU A 295 10.03 1.63 -2.11
N THR A 296 10.80 1.92 -1.06
CA THR A 296 10.38 2.81 0.04
C THR A 296 11.47 3.83 0.35
N SER A 297 11.24 4.71 1.33
CA SER A 297 12.27 5.64 1.81
C SER A 297 13.55 4.92 2.28
N TYR A 298 13.46 3.65 2.71
CA TYR A 298 14.62 2.84 3.07
C TYR A 298 15.54 2.50 1.89
N SER A 299 15.01 2.57 0.67
CA SER A 299 15.76 2.34 -0.58
C SER A 299 16.64 3.54 -0.96
N LEU A 300 16.45 4.71 -0.34
CA LEU A 300 17.26 5.90 -0.61
C LEU A 300 18.72 5.65 -0.21
N GLY A 301 19.64 5.98 -1.11
CA GLY A 301 21.08 5.72 -0.95
C GLY A 301 21.52 4.27 -1.16
N LYS A 302 20.59 3.35 -1.49
CA LYS A 302 20.86 1.93 -1.76
C LYS A 302 20.37 1.46 -3.13
N VAL A 303 19.64 2.32 -3.84
CA VAL A 303 19.06 2.04 -5.14
C VAL A 303 19.48 3.15 -6.08
N TRP A 304 19.69 2.76 -7.33
CA TRP A 304 20.00 3.64 -8.43
C TRP A 304 18.92 3.51 -9.49
N TYR A 305 18.82 4.49 -10.38
CA TYR A 305 17.82 4.48 -11.43
C TYR A 305 18.36 5.04 -12.74
N LYS A 306 17.73 4.63 -13.82
CA LYS A 306 17.80 5.28 -15.14
C LYS A 306 16.37 5.51 -15.58
N GLY A 307 16.06 6.69 -16.09
CA GLY A 307 14.75 6.95 -16.66
C GLY A 307 14.68 8.29 -17.36
N PHE A 308 13.75 8.41 -18.31
CA PHE A 308 13.43 9.66 -18.99
C PHE A 308 11.92 9.83 -18.97
N VAL A 309 11.44 10.85 -18.24
CA VAL A 309 10.04 11.29 -18.14
C VAL A 309 9.07 10.28 -17.52
N LYS A 310 8.95 9.05 -18.03
CA LYS A 310 7.95 8.06 -17.59
C LYS A 310 8.52 6.68 -17.30
N ASP A 311 9.48 6.21 -18.10
CA ASP A 311 10.02 4.85 -17.98
C ASP A 311 11.28 4.83 -17.11
N HIS A 312 11.06 4.73 -15.79
CA HIS A 312 12.14 4.61 -14.81
C HIS A 312 12.41 3.13 -14.52
N GLU A 313 13.66 2.74 -14.72
CA GLU A 313 14.22 1.45 -14.36
C GLU A 313 15.10 1.65 -13.13
N PHE A 314 14.98 0.74 -12.17
CA PHE A 314 15.66 0.83 -10.88
C PHE A 314 16.64 -0.32 -10.74
N PHE A 315 17.73 -0.10 -10.01
CA PHE A 315 18.86 -1.00 -9.91
C PHE A 315 19.42 -1.05 -8.51
N THR A 316 19.97 -2.19 -8.13
CA THR A 316 20.50 -2.47 -6.78
C THR A 316 21.90 -1.95 -6.51
N ASP A 317 22.66 -1.57 -7.55
CA ASP A 317 24.00 -0.99 -7.40
C ASP A 317 24.25 0.17 -8.38
N SER A 318 25.24 0.98 -8.04
CA SER A 318 25.76 2.09 -8.84
C SER A 318 26.61 1.58 -10.00
N GLY A 319 26.70 2.37 -11.07
CA GLY A 319 27.62 2.08 -12.16
C GLY A 319 27.07 2.50 -13.51
N THR A 320 27.64 1.91 -14.56
CA THR A 320 27.20 2.10 -15.94
C THR A 320 25.88 1.39 -16.18
N TYR A 321 25.02 2.01 -16.99
CA TYR A 321 23.75 1.42 -17.38
C TYR A 321 24.00 0.20 -18.30
N PRO A 322 23.43 -0.98 -18.00
CA PRO A 322 23.82 -2.21 -18.68
C PRO A 322 23.56 -2.26 -20.19
N LEU A 323 22.53 -1.55 -20.68
CA LEU A 323 22.18 -1.51 -22.11
C LEU A 323 22.93 -0.40 -22.88
N ASP A 324 23.50 0.58 -22.18
CA ASP A 324 24.31 1.66 -22.78
C ASP A 324 25.39 2.09 -21.78
N THR A 325 26.61 1.58 -22.00
CA THR A 325 27.77 1.76 -21.12
C THR A 325 28.28 3.20 -21.06
N GLN A 326 27.84 4.08 -21.97
CA GLN A 326 28.18 5.51 -21.93
C GLN A 326 27.36 6.27 -20.89
N ARG A 327 26.25 5.68 -20.42
CA ARG A 327 25.37 6.27 -19.41
C ARG A 327 25.66 5.70 -18.04
N VAL A 328 25.56 6.56 -17.03
CA VAL A 328 25.74 6.19 -15.63
C VAL A 328 24.40 6.26 -14.91
N LEU A 329 24.14 5.29 -14.04
CA LEU A 329 22.94 5.24 -13.21
C LEU A 329 22.98 6.36 -12.17
N LYS A 330 21.84 7.05 -11.99
CA LYS A 330 21.71 8.11 -10.99
C LYS A 330 21.27 7.53 -9.64
N PRO A 331 21.73 8.06 -8.49
CA PRO A 331 21.24 7.62 -7.19
C PRO A 331 19.74 7.91 -7.06
N LEU A 332 18.97 6.97 -6.48
CA LEU A 332 17.54 7.12 -6.27
C LEU A 332 17.26 8.34 -5.38
N SER A 333 16.51 9.29 -5.93
CA SER A 333 16.06 10.46 -5.18
C SER A 333 14.67 10.22 -4.60
N SER A 334 14.37 10.95 -3.52
CA SER A 334 13.04 10.91 -2.91
C SER A 334 11.94 11.36 -3.89
N LEU A 335 12.27 12.23 -4.85
CA LEU A 335 11.34 12.70 -5.87
C LEU A 335 10.92 11.57 -6.82
N ILE A 336 11.90 10.88 -7.41
CA ILE A 336 11.64 9.78 -8.36
C ILE A 336 10.88 8.65 -7.66
N LEU A 337 11.29 8.32 -6.44
CA LEU A 337 10.58 7.35 -5.61
C LEU A 337 9.09 7.69 -5.52
N THR A 338 8.71 8.92 -5.17
CA THR A 338 7.28 9.24 -5.00
C THR A 338 6.49 9.41 -6.26
N LYS A 339 7.12 9.89 -7.32
CA LYS A 339 6.40 10.15 -8.56
C LYS A 339 6.17 8.86 -9.37
N TYR A 340 7.06 7.87 -9.25
CA TYR A 340 7.10 6.70 -10.12
C TYR A 340 7.02 5.35 -9.41
N THR A 341 6.98 5.31 -8.08
CA THR A 341 6.72 4.07 -7.32
C THR A 341 5.42 4.21 -6.55
N SER A 342 4.44 3.34 -6.83
CA SER A 342 3.12 3.39 -6.21
C SER A 342 2.96 2.20 -5.28
N ASN A 343 3.40 2.39 -4.03
CA ASN A 343 3.29 1.36 -2.98
C ASN A 343 1.82 0.89 -2.78
N TYR A 344 0.83 1.76 -3.04
CA TYR A 344 -0.58 1.43 -2.85
C TYR A 344 -1.06 0.28 -3.75
N ARG A 345 -0.55 0.14 -4.97
CA ARG A 345 -0.99 -0.94 -5.87
C ARG A 345 -0.51 -2.30 -5.37
N HIS A 346 0.75 -2.40 -4.97
CA HIS A 346 1.34 -3.60 -4.38
C HIS A 346 0.62 -3.99 -3.07
N LEU A 347 0.34 -3.01 -2.19
CA LEU A 347 -0.40 -3.25 -0.96
C LEU A 347 -1.82 -3.77 -1.23
N PHE A 348 -2.49 -3.21 -2.26
CA PHE A 348 -3.84 -3.61 -2.65
C PHE A 348 -3.87 -5.02 -3.28
N THR A 349 -2.87 -5.38 -4.11
CA THR A 349 -2.73 -6.74 -4.65
C THR A 349 -2.52 -7.76 -3.54
N ARG A 350 -1.70 -7.44 -2.53
CA ARG A 350 -1.52 -8.30 -1.35
C ARG A 350 -2.78 -8.43 -0.51
N LEU A 351 -3.52 -7.34 -0.32
CA LEU A 351 -4.81 -7.36 0.37
C LEU A 351 -5.82 -8.24 -0.37
N ALA A 352 -5.90 -8.11 -1.69
CA ALA A 352 -6.79 -8.92 -2.52
C ALA A 352 -6.45 -10.42 -2.43
N TRP A 353 -5.18 -10.78 -2.55
CA TRP A 353 -4.72 -12.17 -2.37
C TRP A 353 -5.04 -12.72 -0.98
N PHE A 354 -4.82 -11.92 0.06
CA PHE A 354 -5.15 -12.31 1.44
C PHE A 354 -6.66 -12.55 1.63
N LEU A 355 -7.50 -11.67 1.07
CA LEU A 355 -8.96 -11.83 1.11
C LEU A 355 -9.43 -13.07 0.35
N CYS A 356 -8.88 -13.34 -0.84
CA CYS A 356 -9.18 -14.55 -1.61
C CYS A 356 -8.76 -15.82 -0.85
N ALA A 357 -7.57 -15.84 -0.25
CA ALA A 357 -7.09 -16.96 0.55
C ALA A 357 -7.96 -17.19 1.80
N ALA A 358 -8.33 -16.12 2.51
CA ALA A 358 -9.21 -16.19 3.67
C ALA A 358 -10.61 -16.75 3.30
N PHE A 359 -11.15 -16.32 2.16
CA PHE A 359 -12.42 -16.83 1.66
C PHE A 359 -12.34 -18.33 1.31
N PHE A 360 -11.31 -18.74 0.57
CA PHE A 360 -11.11 -20.15 0.19
C PHE A 360 -10.94 -21.06 1.41
N VAL A 361 -10.07 -20.68 2.36
CA VAL A 361 -9.86 -21.44 3.60
C VAL A 361 -11.13 -21.45 4.46
N GLY A 362 -11.90 -20.35 4.48
CA GLY A 362 -13.20 -20.29 5.13
C GLY A 362 -14.21 -21.28 4.54
N LEU A 363 -14.29 -21.37 3.21
CA LEU A 363 -15.15 -22.34 2.51
C LEU A 363 -14.73 -23.79 2.79
N CYS A 364 -13.42 -24.09 2.74
CA CYS A 364 -12.90 -25.41 3.06
C CYS A 364 -13.18 -25.78 4.53
N GLY A 365 -12.95 -24.86 5.47
CA GLY A 365 -13.26 -25.05 6.89
C GLY A 365 -14.76 -25.29 7.13
N TYR A 366 -15.62 -24.51 6.47
CA TYR A 366 -17.07 -24.70 6.53
C TYR A 366 -17.48 -26.08 6.00
N GLY A 367 -16.95 -26.50 4.85
CA GLY A 367 -17.19 -27.82 4.28
C GLY A 367 -16.79 -28.96 5.22
N VAL A 368 -15.60 -28.86 5.84
CA VAL A 368 -15.11 -29.86 6.80
C VAL A 368 -15.93 -29.89 8.08
N SER A 369 -16.40 -28.73 8.57
CA SER A 369 -17.25 -28.64 9.76
C SER A 369 -18.61 -29.32 9.60
N LYS A 370 -19.09 -29.43 8.34
CA LYS A 370 -20.35 -30.06 7.98
C LYS A 370 -20.21 -31.55 7.63
N LEU A 371 -19.00 -32.11 7.67
CA LEU A 371 -18.81 -33.55 7.50
C LEU A 371 -19.31 -34.27 8.75
N GLU A 372 -20.48 -34.86 8.62
CA GLU A 372 -21.08 -35.72 9.63
C GLU A 372 -20.49 -37.14 9.53
N LYS A 373 -20.31 -37.80 10.66
CA LYS A 373 -19.87 -39.19 10.70
C LYS A 373 -21.04 -40.06 11.11
N GLU A 374 -21.37 -41.07 10.30
CA GLU A 374 -22.32 -42.10 10.73
C GLU A 374 -21.72 -42.87 11.92
N VAL A 375 -22.33 -42.73 13.09
CA VAL A 375 -22.10 -43.62 14.22
C VAL A 375 -23.02 -44.81 14.00
N LYS A 376 -22.49 -45.96 13.59
CA LYS A 376 -23.24 -47.22 13.69
C LYS A 376 -23.60 -47.40 15.17
N SER A 377 -24.90 -47.33 15.49
CA SER A 377 -25.37 -47.63 16.84
C SER A 377 -24.84 -49.00 17.23
N LYS A 378 -24.36 -49.11 18.47
CA LYS A 378 -23.85 -50.35 19.06
C LYS A 378 -24.95 -51.38 19.34
N ASP A 379 -26.14 -51.25 18.77
CA ASP A 379 -27.25 -52.18 19.01
C ASP A 379 -27.24 -53.41 18.10
N LYS A 380 -26.39 -53.44 17.06
CA LYS A 380 -26.24 -54.62 16.19
C LYS A 380 -25.32 -55.72 16.72
N LEU A 381 -24.62 -55.52 17.84
CA LEU A 381 -23.84 -56.59 18.47
C LEU A 381 -24.69 -57.40 19.47
N GLN A 382 -25.71 -56.78 20.08
CA GLN A 382 -26.57 -57.48 21.03
C GLN A 382 -27.70 -58.28 20.38
N GLU A 383 -28.25 -57.84 19.23
CA GLU A 383 -29.31 -58.60 18.55
C GLU A 383 -28.79 -59.83 17.81
N ASN A 384 -27.54 -59.80 17.33
CA ASN A 384 -26.91 -60.94 16.67
C ASN A 384 -26.46 -62.01 17.67
N ASP A 385 -25.93 -61.63 18.85
CA ASP A 385 -25.58 -62.58 19.92
C ASP A 385 -26.81 -63.32 20.49
N ILE A 386 -27.99 -62.70 20.48
CA ILE A 386 -29.23 -63.32 20.97
C ILE A 386 -29.82 -64.25 19.89
N LYS A 387 -29.78 -63.88 18.61
CA LYS A 387 -30.24 -64.73 17.49
C LYS A 387 -29.32 -65.94 17.27
N GLU A 388 -28.01 -65.77 17.44
CA GLU A 388 -27.04 -66.86 17.36
C GLU A 388 -27.25 -67.87 18.51
N LYS A 389 -27.53 -67.40 19.73
CA LYS A 389 -27.83 -68.27 20.89
C LYS A 389 -29.18 -69.00 20.80
N LEU A 390 -30.22 -68.41 20.18
CA LEU A 390 -31.49 -69.13 19.95
C LEU A 390 -31.37 -70.19 18.83
N SER A 391 -30.63 -69.92 17.76
CA SER A 391 -30.46 -70.87 16.64
C SER A 391 -29.57 -72.09 16.98
N ALA A 392 -28.65 -71.94 17.93
CA ALA A 392 -27.81 -73.05 18.44
C ALA A 392 -28.55 -73.95 19.45
N SER A 393 -29.69 -73.50 19.99
CA SER A 393 -30.53 -74.29 20.91
C SER A 393 -31.49 -75.22 20.16
N GLU A 394 -32.04 -74.79 19.02
CA GLU A 394 -32.98 -75.62 18.22
C GLU A 394 -32.28 -76.65 17.33
N THR A 395 -30.99 -76.47 17.02
CA THR A 395 -30.23 -77.40 16.16
C THR A 395 -29.62 -78.59 16.91
N ASN A 396 -29.52 -78.52 18.25
CA ASN A 396 -28.99 -79.59 19.09
C ASN A 396 -30.03 -80.65 19.51
N GLU A 397 -31.31 -80.50 19.14
CA GLU A 397 -32.33 -81.55 19.33
C GLU A 397 -32.58 -82.41 18.08
N VAL A 398 -32.05 -82.06 16.90
CA VAL A 398 -32.36 -82.76 15.63
C VAL A 398 -31.21 -83.62 15.08
N MET A 399 -29.95 -83.46 15.53
CA MET A 399 -28.78 -84.11 14.89
C MET A 399 -27.99 -85.08 15.79
N ASN A 400 -28.66 -85.76 16.74
CA ASN A 400 -28.17 -87.02 17.31
C ASN A 400 -28.45 -88.25 16.42
N GLY A 401 -28.79 -88.03 15.14
CA GLY A 401 -28.94 -89.08 14.14
C GLY A 401 -28.04 -88.82 12.94
N ALA A 402 -27.03 -89.67 12.76
CA ALA A 402 -26.27 -89.92 11.53
C ALA A 402 -25.26 -88.82 11.10
N GLU A 403 -24.05 -89.09 10.60
CA GLU A 403 -23.17 -90.26 10.52
C GLU A 403 -21.82 -89.72 10.02
N LEU A 404 -20.70 -90.34 10.43
CA LEU A 404 -19.38 -90.09 9.84
C LEU A 404 -19.29 -90.69 8.42
N LYS A 405 -18.85 -89.90 7.42
CA LYS A 405 -17.73 -90.23 6.50
C LYS A 405 -17.57 -89.11 5.44
N VAL A 406 -16.45 -88.37 5.43
CA VAL A 406 -15.18 -88.62 4.71
C VAL A 406 -15.34 -88.56 3.17
N VAL A 407 -14.66 -87.58 2.53
CA VAL A 407 -13.62 -87.71 1.46
C VAL A 407 -13.60 -86.46 0.54
N LYS A 408 -12.36 -85.99 0.30
CA LYS A 408 -11.82 -85.01 -0.68
C LYS A 408 -12.42 -85.13 -2.10
N VAL A 409 -12.45 -84.11 -2.94
CA VAL A 409 -11.38 -83.19 -3.42
C VAL A 409 -11.98 -81.85 -3.76
#